data_AF-A0A0F9EAT0-F1
#
_entry.id   AF-A0A0F9EAT0-F1
#
_cell.length_a   1.000
_cell.length_b   1.000
_cell.length_c   1.000
_cell.angle_alpha   90.00
_cell.angle_beta   90.00
_cell.angle_gamma   90.00
#
_symmetry.space_group_name_H-M   'P 1'
#
loop_
_entity.id
_entity.type
_entity.pdbx_description
1 polymer ?
#
loop_
_entity_poly.entity_id
_entity_poly.type
_entity_poly.pdbx_seq_one_letter_code
_entity_poly.pdbx_strand_id
1 'polypeptide(L)'
;MAKQLIFDEEARSAILKGVNVLTNAVKATLGPKGRNAILDKKFGAPTITKDGVTVAKEIELEDAWENMGAALVREVSSKTSDVAGDGTTTATILAQAIYAHGVKNVVAGANPMDLKRGVEKAVLAVVEELKKMSKSVVDKKEIAQVGTISANNDPTIGDLIAEAMDKVGKDGVITVEEAKSMATTLDVVEGMQFDRGYISPYFVTDADRMECNMDDALLLIVEKKISNMKDLLPVLEQVAKSGKPLVIISEDVEGEALATLVVNKLRGALQVVAVKAPGFGERR
;
A
#
# COMPACT_ATOMS: atom_id res chain seq x y z
N MET A 1 -8.29 12.95 28.08
CA MET A 1 -7.99 11.77 28.93
C MET A 1 -6.63 11.95 29.57
N ALA A 2 -6.46 11.55 30.83
CA ALA A 2 -5.15 11.52 31.48
C ALA A 2 -4.28 10.43 30.83
N LYS A 3 -2.97 10.68 30.69
CA LYS A 3 -2.02 9.69 30.14
C LYS A 3 -1.57 8.73 31.23
N GLN A 4 -1.57 7.44 30.94
CA GLN A 4 -0.91 6.43 31.76
C GLN A 4 0.53 6.27 31.28
N LEU A 5 1.44 5.85 32.17
CA LEU A 5 2.86 5.68 31.87
C LEU A 5 3.33 4.37 32.49
N ILE A 6 4.05 3.56 31.70
CA ILE A 6 4.76 2.36 32.14
C ILE A 6 6.21 2.47 31.70
N PHE A 7 7.13 1.86 32.46
CA PHE A 7 8.57 2.03 32.26
C PHE A 7 9.30 0.69 32.22
N ASP A 8 10.55 0.76 31.74
CA ASP A 8 11.53 -0.31 31.81
C ASP A 8 11.06 -1.68 31.32
N GLU A 9 11.15 -2.70 32.16
CA GLU A 9 10.87 -4.09 31.82
C GLU A 9 9.39 -4.32 31.54
N GLU A 10 8.51 -3.69 32.33
CA GLU A 10 7.06 -3.78 32.16
C GLU A 10 6.64 -3.26 30.78
N ALA A 11 7.18 -2.09 30.39
CA ALA A 11 6.96 -1.52 29.07
C ALA A 11 7.47 -2.42 27.93
N ARG A 12 8.70 -2.94 28.05
CA ARG A 12 9.29 -3.84 27.04
C ARG A 12 8.52 -5.16 26.92
N SER A 13 8.06 -5.70 28.04
CA SER A 13 7.29 -6.95 28.09
C SER A 13 5.93 -6.80 27.41
N ALA A 14 5.20 -5.72 27.72
CA ALA A 14 3.93 -5.41 27.07
C ALA A 14 4.08 -5.22 25.54
N ILE A 15 5.07 -4.43 25.10
CA ILE A 15 5.34 -4.26 23.67
C ILE A 15 5.68 -5.60 23.01
N LEU A 16 6.54 -6.41 23.64
CA LEU A 16 6.95 -7.72 23.11
C LEU A 16 5.76 -8.68 22.95
N LYS A 17 4.80 -8.66 23.89
CA LYS A 17 3.56 -9.45 23.75
C LYS A 17 2.78 -9.04 22.51
N GLY A 18 2.56 -7.74 22.30
CA GLY A 18 1.87 -7.23 21.12
C GLY A 18 2.56 -7.59 19.80
N VAL A 19 3.88 -7.41 19.75
CA VAL A 19 4.74 -7.83 18.63
C VAL A 19 4.57 -9.33 18.34
N ASN A 20 4.56 -10.16 19.39
CA ASN A 20 4.41 -11.61 19.26
C ASN A 20 3.03 -12.00 18.76
N VAL A 21 1.95 -11.39 19.25
CA VAL A 21 0.58 -11.70 18.80
C VAL A 21 0.46 -11.43 17.30
N LEU A 22 0.86 -10.24 16.85
CA LEU A 22 0.81 -9.88 15.43
C LEU A 22 1.67 -10.80 14.57
N THR A 23 2.93 -11.00 14.97
CA THR A 23 3.86 -11.81 14.18
C THR A 23 3.46 -13.29 14.15
N ASN A 24 2.89 -13.82 15.22
CA ASN A 24 2.43 -15.22 15.26
C ASN A 24 1.26 -15.48 14.33
N ALA A 25 0.37 -14.50 14.13
CA ALA A 25 -0.70 -14.59 13.15
C ALA A 25 -0.15 -14.51 11.72
N VAL A 26 0.70 -13.51 11.43
CA VAL A 26 1.24 -13.25 10.09
C VAL A 26 2.21 -14.37 9.65
N LYS A 27 3.08 -14.88 10.54
CA LYS A 27 4.05 -15.93 10.17
C LYS A 27 3.39 -17.23 9.71
N ALA A 28 2.14 -17.48 10.10
CA ALA A 28 1.42 -18.67 9.69
C ALA A 28 1.15 -18.70 8.18
N THR A 29 1.18 -17.53 7.51
CA THR A 29 0.93 -17.41 6.07
C THR A 29 2.20 -17.47 5.22
N LEU A 30 3.39 -17.54 5.83
CA LEU A 30 4.66 -17.49 5.10
C LEU A 30 4.86 -18.70 4.16
N GLY A 31 5.19 -18.40 2.91
CA GLY A 31 5.71 -19.35 1.93
C GLY A 31 4.66 -20.31 1.34
N PRO A 32 5.08 -21.29 0.53
CA PRO A 32 4.17 -22.16 -0.24
C PRO A 32 3.31 -23.07 0.65
N LYS A 33 3.77 -23.36 1.88
CA LYS A 33 3.03 -24.12 2.90
C LYS A 33 2.31 -23.21 3.91
N GLY A 34 2.18 -21.92 3.60
CA GLY A 34 1.41 -20.97 4.38
C GLY A 34 -0.03 -21.43 4.56
N ARG A 35 -0.52 -21.31 5.79
CA ARG A 35 -1.91 -21.61 6.17
C ARG A 35 -2.79 -20.42 5.91
N ASN A 36 -4.08 -20.69 5.70
CA ASN A 36 -5.07 -19.63 5.56
C ASN A 36 -5.34 -18.98 6.92
N ALA A 37 -5.38 -17.65 6.94
CA ALA A 37 -6.00 -16.88 7.99
C ALA A 37 -7.48 -16.65 7.63
N ILE A 38 -8.34 -16.72 8.64
CA ILE A 38 -9.78 -16.45 8.50
C ILE A 38 -10.06 -15.16 9.26
N LEU A 39 -10.54 -14.16 8.55
CA LEU A 39 -10.82 -12.83 9.06
C LEU A 39 -12.34 -12.62 9.09
N ASP A 40 -12.85 -12.29 10.27
CA ASP A 40 -14.27 -12.04 10.45
C ASP A 40 -14.71 -10.76 9.73
N LYS A 41 -15.96 -10.75 9.26
CA LYS A 41 -16.59 -9.58 8.63
C LYS A 41 -17.96 -9.38 9.28
N LYS A 42 -18.26 -8.13 9.66
CA LYS A 42 -19.56 -7.77 10.26
C LYS A 42 -20.77 -8.14 9.40
N PHE A 43 -20.58 -8.22 8.08
CA PHE A 43 -21.59 -8.60 7.11
C PHE A 43 -21.00 -9.53 6.05
N GLY A 44 -21.76 -10.56 5.67
CA GLY A 44 -21.36 -11.51 4.63
C GLY A 44 -20.48 -12.65 5.14
N ALA A 45 -19.76 -13.30 4.22
CA ALA A 45 -18.86 -14.39 4.53
C ALA A 45 -17.49 -13.87 5.04
N PRO A 46 -16.80 -14.64 5.91
CA PRO A 46 -15.47 -14.29 6.36
C PRO A 46 -14.47 -14.27 5.20
N THR A 47 -13.42 -13.47 5.32
CA THR A 47 -12.35 -13.42 4.33
C THR A 47 -11.30 -14.47 4.66
N ILE A 48 -11.01 -15.33 3.69
CA ILE A 48 -9.98 -16.36 3.81
C ILE A 48 -8.79 -15.89 2.97
N THR A 49 -7.64 -15.65 3.62
CA THR A 49 -6.47 -15.09 2.95
C THR A 49 -5.18 -15.76 3.37
N LYS A 50 -4.18 -15.73 2.48
CA LYS A 50 -2.78 -16.05 2.77
C LYS A 50 -1.89 -14.80 2.73
N ASP A 51 -2.46 -13.63 2.50
CA ASP A 51 -1.70 -12.39 2.48
C ASP A 51 -1.42 -11.90 3.90
N GLY A 52 -0.13 -11.79 4.22
CA GLY A 52 0.35 -11.31 5.52
C GLY A 52 0.02 -9.84 5.77
N VAL A 53 -0.12 -9.00 4.73
CA VAL A 53 -0.46 -7.57 4.88
C VAL A 53 -1.90 -7.43 5.33
N THR A 54 -2.82 -8.12 4.64
CA THR A 54 -4.24 -8.14 5.01
C THR A 54 -4.41 -8.64 6.45
N VAL A 55 -3.70 -9.72 6.83
CA VAL A 55 -3.73 -10.22 8.21
C VAL A 55 -3.19 -9.20 9.21
N ALA A 56 -2.07 -8.53 8.91
CA ALA A 56 -1.47 -7.54 9.80
C ALA A 56 -2.36 -6.30 10.00
N LYS A 57 -3.13 -5.89 8.97
CA LYS A 57 -4.05 -4.74 9.03
C LYS A 57 -5.20 -4.96 10.03
N GLU A 58 -5.74 -6.18 10.07
CA GLU A 58 -6.89 -6.53 10.93
C GLU A 58 -6.53 -6.76 12.41
N ILE A 59 -5.23 -6.80 12.75
CA ILE A 59 -4.81 -7.05 14.14
C ILE A 59 -4.82 -5.75 14.92
N GLU A 60 -5.79 -5.64 15.83
CA GLU A 60 -5.89 -4.62 16.85
C GLU A 60 -6.09 -5.29 18.22
N LEU A 61 -5.33 -4.87 19.21
CA LEU A 61 -5.34 -5.47 20.55
C LEU A 61 -6.08 -4.56 21.54
N GLU A 62 -6.82 -5.16 22.47
CA GLU A 62 -7.58 -4.42 23.49
C GLU A 62 -6.66 -3.65 24.45
N ASP A 63 -5.55 -4.26 24.86
CA ASP A 63 -4.55 -3.60 25.69
C ASP A 63 -3.77 -2.57 24.86
N ALA A 64 -3.78 -1.31 25.31
CA ALA A 64 -3.18 -0.20 24.58
C ALA A 64 -1.66 -0.33 24.42
N TRP A 65 -0.96 -0.96 25.37
CA TRP A 65 0.49 -1.12 25.33
C TRP A 65 0.91 -2.24 24.38
N GLU A 66 0.19 -3.36 24.42
CA GLU A 66 0.35 -4.44 23.46
C GLU A 66 -0.01 -3.96 22.05
N ASN A 67 -1.12 -3.23 21.90
CA ASN A 67 -1.55 -2.67 20.61
C ASN A 67 -0.51 -1.72 20.01
N MET A 68 0.16 -0.92 20.85
CA MET A 68 1.27 -0.08 20.40
C MET A 68 2.43 -0.91 19.84
N GLY A 69 2.76 -2.04 20.47
CA GLY A 69 3.77 -2.96 19.94
C GLY A 69 3.37 -3.60 18.62
N ALA A 70 2.11 -4.03 18.49
CA ALA A 70 1.57 -4.54 17.23
C ALA A 70 1.62 -3.45 16.13
N ALA A 71 1.19 -2.23 16.43
CA ALA A 71 1.20 -1.11 15.49
C ALA A 71 2.60 -0.78 14.96
N LEU A 72 3.64 -0.84 15.80
CA LEU A 72 5.02 -0.63 15.38
C LEU A 72 5.49 -1.65 14.33
N VAL A 73 5.10 -2.91 14.47
CA VAL A 73 5.46 -3.96 13.50
C VAL A 73 4.59 -3.88 12.25
N ARG A 74 3.31 -3.52 12.40
CA ARG A 74 2.41 -3.24 11.27
C ARG A 74 2.99 -2.15 10.37
N GLU A 75 3.54 -1.09 10.94
CA GLU A 75 4.23 -0.02 10.21
C GLU A 75 5.43 -0.53 9.40
N VAL A 76 6.24 -1.44 9.98
CA VAL A 76 7.36 -2.09 9.27
C VAL A 76 6.87 -2.89 8.07
N SER A 77 5.77 -3.64 8.24
CA SER A 77 5.18 -4.42 7.17
C SER A 77 4.62 -3.54 6.04
N SER A 78 3.92 -2.45 6.37
CA SER A 78 3.35 -1.51 5.39
C SER A 78 4.44 -0.85 4.55
N LYS A 79 5.46 -0.27 5.20
CA LYS A 79 6.57 0.40 4.50
C LYS A 79 7.34 -0.53 3.57
N THR A 80 7.45 -1.81 3.94
CA THR A 80 8.08 -2.81 3.08
C THR A 80 7.22 -3.04 1.82
N SER A 81 5.91 -3.16 1.98
CA SER A 81 4.96 -3.27 0.88
C SER A 81 4.99 -2.04 -0.04
N ASP A 82 5.02 -0.84 0.53
CA ASP A 82 4.93 0.41 -0.23
C ASP A 82 6.14 0.63 -1.14
N VAL A 83 7.33 0.15 -0.73
CA VAL A 83 8.58 0.33 -1.48
C VAL A 83 8.91 -0.87 -2.37
N ALA A 84 8.69 -2.09 -1.87
CA ALA A 84 9.14 -3.31 -2.54
C ALA A 84 8.00 -4.14 -3.15
N GLY A 85 6.73 -3.89 -2.79
CA GLY A 85 5.57 -4.65 -3.25
C GLY A 85 5.40 -6.06 -2.66
N ASP A 86 6.42 -6.60 -2.00
CA ASP A 86 6.43 -7.94 -1.37
C ASP A 86 7.38 -7.96 -0.16
N GLY A 87 7.41 -9.07 0.59
CA GLY A 87 8.34 -9.32 1.69
C GLY A 87 7.82 -8.87 3.06
N THR A 88 6.56 -8.47 3.16
CA THR A 88 5.93 -7.95 4.39
C THR A 88 5.92 -8.97 5.53
N THR A 89 5.61 -10.23 5.22
CA THR A 89 5.66 -11.35 6.17
C THR A 89 7.09 -11.58 6.67
N THR A 90 8.07 -11.55 5.75
CA THR A 90 9.49 -11.71 6.07
C THR A 90 9.99 -10.58 6.97
N ALA A 91 9.64 -9.33 6.65
CA ALA A 91 10.00 -8.15 7.44
C ALA A 91 9.44 -8.24 8.87
N THR A 92 8.18 -8.65 9.02
CA THR A 92 7.52 -8.86 10.32
C THR A 92 8.28 -9.89 11.17
N ILE A 93 8.66 -11.03 10.58
CA ILE A 93 9.39 -12.10 11.30
C ILE A 93 10.78 -11.63 11.72
N LEU A 94 11.51 -10.93 10.84
CA LEU A 94 12.82 -10.37 11.17
C LEU A 94 12.71 -9.31 12.28
N ALA A 95 11.70 -8.44 12.22
CA ALA A 95 11.46 -7.43 13.24
C ALA A 95 11.20 -8.07 14.62
N GLN A 96 10.36 -9.10 14.68
CA GLN A 96 10.14 -9.86 15.92
C GLN A 96 11.43 -10.47 16.45
N ALA A 97 12.20 -11.15 15.60
CA ALA A 97 13.43 -11.82 16.01
C ALA A 97 14.46 -10.82 16.58
N ILE A 98 14.69 -9.71 15.86
CA ILE A 98 15.61 -8.65 16.30
C ILE A 98 15.15 -8.04 17.62
N TYR A 99 13.86 -7.72 17.74
CA TYR A 99 13.32 -7.10 18.95
C TYR A 99 13.37 -8.04 20.16
N ALA A 100 12.94 -9.29 20.01
CA ALA A 100 12.95 -10.28 21.09
C ALA A 100 14.36 -10.56 21.62
N HIS A 101 15.34 -10.74 20.72
CA HIS A 101 16.74 -10.90 21.11
C HIS A 101 17.34 -9.62 21.68
N GLY A 102 16.95 -8.45 21.18
CA GLY A 102 17.33 -7.15 21.73
C GLY A 102 16.88 -7.00 23.19
N VAL A 103 15.59 -7.21 23.46
CA VAL A 103 15.02 -7.15 24.82
C VAL A 103 15.75 -8.11 25.77
N LYS A 104 16.02 -9.34 25.34
CA LYS A 104 16.76 -10.32 26.14
C LYS A 104 18.15 -9.83 26.56
N ASN A 105 18.89 -9.19 25.65
CA ASN A 105 20.22 -8.66 25.96
C ASN A 105 20.16 -7.40 26.83
N VAL A 106 19.15 -6.55 26.64
CA VAL A 106 18.93 -5.38 27.50
C VAL A 106 18.63 -5.81 28.93
N VAL A 107 17.79 -6.83 29.12
CA VAL A 107 17.51 -7.43 30.45
C VAL A 107 18.78 -8.03 31.07
N ALA A 108 19.69 -8.58 30.25
CA ALA A 108 21.00 -9.05 30.70
C ALA A 108 22.01 -7.93 31.04
N GLY A 109 21.61 -6.66 30.95
CA GLY A 109 22.43 -5.50 31.32
C GLY A 109 23.22 -4.88 30.16
N ALA A 110 23.01 -5.31 28.92
CA ALA A 110 23.64 -4.68 27.77
C ALA A 110 23.05 -3.29 27.48
N ASN A 111 23.89 -2.37 26.99
CA ASN A 111 23.45 -1.02 26.62
C ASN A 111 22.57 -1.07 25.35
N PRO A 112 21.30 -0.62 25.40
CA PRO A 112 20.40 -0.62 24.24
C PRO A 112 20.95 0.14 23.03
N MET A 113 21.69 1.23 23.27
CA MET A 113 22.26 2.05 22.20
C MET A 113 23.38 1.34 21.46
N ASP A 114 24.20 0.57 22.17
CA ASP A 114 25.29 -0.19 21.56
C ASP A 114 24.76 -1.41 20.80
N LEU A 115 23.72 -2.07 21.33
CA LEU A 115 22.99 -3.11 20.61
C LEU A 115 22.42 -2.57 19.28
N LYS A 116 21.74 -1.42 19.32
CA LYS A 116 21.21 -0.76 18.13
C LYS A 116 22.31 -0.50 17.10
N ARG A 117 23.42 0.13 17.50
CA ARG A 117 24.56 0.40 16.60
C ARG A 117 25.14 -0.88 16.00
N GLY A 118 25.22 -1.95 16.78
CA GLY A 118 25.67 -3.26 16.32
C GLY A 118 24.75 -3.85 15.24
N VAL A 119 23.43 -3.79 15.47
CA VAL A 119 22.42 -4.23 14.50
C VAL A 119 22.50 -3.40 13.23
N GLU A 120 22.57 -2.08 13.32
CA GLU A 120 22.68 -1.18 12.16
C GLU A 120 23.92 -1.50 11.30
N LYS A 121 25.08 -1.70 11.94
CA LYS A 121 26.31 -2.11 11.23
C LYS A 121 26.17 -3.47 10.55
N ALA A 122 25.55 -4.45 11.22
CA ALA A 122 25.32 -5.77 10.66
C ALA A 122 24.37 -5.71 9.46
N VAL A 123 23.29 -4.93 9.55
CA VAL A 123 22.34 -4.73 8.43
C VAL A 123 23.06 -4.14 7.23
N LEU A 124 23.89 -3.12 7.40
CA LEU A 124 24.66 -2.52 6.30
C LEU A 124 25.56 -3.55 5.60
N ALA A 125 26.33 -4.32 6.38
CA ALA A 125 27.20 -5.36 5.83
C ALA A 125 26.42 -6.45 5.08
N VAL A 126 25.26 -6.87 5.62
CA VAL A 126 24.38 -7.86 4.97
C VAL A 126 23.81 -7.31 3.68
N VAL A 127 23.35 -6.05 3.65
CA VAL A 127 22.81 -5.41 2.44
C VAL A 127 23.88 -5.29 1.35
N GLU A 128 25.11 -4.94 1.70
CA GLU A 128 26.23 -4.91 0.75
C GLU A 128 26.50 -6.29 0.17
N GLU A 129 26.49 -7.34 0.99
CA GLU A 129 26.72 -8.69 0.51
C GLU A 129 25.56 -9.21 -0.35
N LEU A 130 24.32 -8.92 0.01
CA LEU A 130 23.14 -9.24 -0.80
C LEU A 130 23.20 -8.59 -2.19
N LYS A 131 23.72 -7.34 -2.28
CA LYS A 131 23.94 -6.68 -3.58
C LYS A 131 24.97 -7.41 -4.44
N LYS A 132 26.03 -7.95 -3.85
CA LYS A 132 27.04 -8.74 -4.58
C LYS A 132 26.50 -10.08 -5.04
N MET A 133 25.63 -10.70 -4.24
CA MET A 133 24.97 -11.97 -4.58
C MET A 133 23.82 -11.80 -5.58
N SER A 134 23.31 -10.58 -5.73
CA SER A 134 22.18 -10.27 -6.60
C SER A 134 22.51 -10.60 -8.06
N LYS A 135 21.54 -11.19 -8.75
CA LYS A 135 21.59 -11.46 -10.19
C LYS A 135 20.52 -10.63 -10.88
N SER A 136 20.93 -9.86 -11.88
CA SER A 136 20.02 -9.05 -12.68
C SER A 136 19.12 -9.96 -13.51
N VAL A 137 17.81 -9.73 -13.40
CA VAL A 137 16.79 -10.43 -14.19
C VAL A 137 16.62 -9.71 -15.52
N VAL A 138 17.03 -10.36 -16.60
CA VAL A 138 16.97 -9.74 -17.94
C VAL A 138 16.01 -10.47 -18.85
N ASP A 139 15.99 -11.80 -18.74
CA ASP A 139 15.28 -12.66 -19.67
C ASP A 139 13.79 -12.79 -19.31
N LYS A 140 12.94 -12.85 -20.33
CA LYS A 140 11.49 -13.07 -20.19
C LYS A 140 11.17 -14.30 -19.32
N LYS A 141 11.97 -15.36 -19.44
CA LYS A 141 11.83 -16.58 -18.66
C LYS A 141 12.09 -16.36 -17.17
N GLU A 142 13.10 -15.56 -16.83
CA GLU A 142 13.41 -15.24 -15.43
C GLU A 142 12.32 -14.32 -14.84
N ILE A 143 11.80 -13.36 -15.63
CA ILE A 143 10.66 -12.52 -15.24
C ILE A 143 9.44 -13.39 -14.92
N ALA A 144 9.10 -14.34 -15.81
CA ALA A 144 7.99 -15.26 -15.59
C ALA A 144 8.18 -16.08 -14.31
N GLN A 145 9.39 -16.59 -14.06
CA GLN A 145 9.70 -17.33 -12.83
C GLN A 145 9.49 -16.48 -11.56
N VAL A 146 9.95 -15.23 -11.56
CA VAL A 146 9.74 -14.33 -10.42
C VAL A 146 8.24 -14.11 -10.21
N GLY A 147 7.50 -13.77 -11.27
CA GLY A 147 6.04 -13.59 -11.22
C GLY A 147 5.31 -14.82 -10.71
N THR A 148 5.69 -16.02 -11.15
CA THR A 148 5.12 -17.29 -10.69
C THR A 148 5.32 -17.50 -9.19
N ILE A 149 6.53 -17.27 -8.68
CA ILE A 149 6.81 -17.45 -7.24
C ILE A 149 6.00 -16.46 -6.41
N SER A 150 5.96 -15.18 -6.82
CA SER A 150 5.18 -14.15 -6.13
C SER A 150 3.67 -14.40 -6.21
N ALA A 151 3.18 -15.01 -7.30
CA ALA A 151 1.79 -15.43 -7.46
C ALA A 151 1.48 -16.78 -6.79
N ASN A 152 2.14 -17.12 -5.68
CA ASN A 152 1.94 -18.38 -4.95
C ASN A 152 2.17 -19.66 -5.78
N ASN A 153 3.15 -19.66 -6.68
CA ASN A 153 3.46 -20.73 -7.63
C ASN A 153 2.41 -20.94 -8.72
N ASP A 154 1.78 -19.86 -9.20
CA ASP A 154 0.90 -19.88 -10.36
C ASP A 154 1.67 -19.54 -11.66
N PRO A 155 1.91 -20.51 -12.56
CA PRO A 155 2.62 -20.27 -13.81
C PRO A 155 1.86 -19.33 -14.75
N THR A 156 0.52 -19.37 -14.72
CA THR A 156 -0.32 -18.61 -15.67
C THR A 156 -0.17 -17.10 -15.45
N ILE A 157 -0.12 -16.67 -14.20
CA ILE A 157 0.10 -15.27 -13.81
C ILE A 157 1.53 -14.83 -14.16
N GLY A 158 2.53 -15.68 -13.89
CA GLY A 158 3.92 -15.38 -14.24
C GLY A 158 4.12 -15.16 -15.74
N ASP A 159 3.54 -16.04 -16.57
CA ASP A 159 3.60 -15.93 -18.02
C ASP A 159 2.89 -14.67 -18.55
N LEU A 160 1.72 -14.32 -17.98
CA LEU A 160 1.00 -13.09 -18.32
C LEU A 160 1.78 -11.83 -17.99
N ILE A 161 2.41 -11.76 -16.82
CA ILE A 161 3.26 -10.62 -16.42
C ILE A 161 4.44 -10.49 -17.38
N ALA A 162 5.10 -11.60 -17.71
CA ALA A 162 6.23 -11.60 -18.61
C ALA A 162 5.82 -11.19 -20.04
N GLU A 163 4.62 -11.56 -20.51
CA GLU A 163 4.10 -11.09 -21.80
C GLU A 163 3.73 -9.61 -21.76
N ALA A 164 3.13 -9.12 -20.68
CA ALA A 164 2.80 -7.71 -20.51
C ALA A 164 4.07 -6.84 -20.56
N MET A 165 5.09 -7.17 -19.76
CA MET A 165 6.37 -6.44 -19.74
C MET A 165 7.11 -6.47 -21.08
N ASP A 166 6.94 -7.52 -21.88
CA ASP A 166 7.54 -7.63 -23.22
C ASP A 166 6.86 -6.68 -24.22
N LYS A 167 5.54 -6.45 -24.08
CA LYS A 167 4.77 -5.53 -24.93
C LYS A 167 4.97 -4.06 -24.58
N VAL A 168 4.95 -3.71 -23.28
CA VAL A 168 5.05 -2.29 -22.83
C VAL A 168 6.49 -1.86 -22.52
N GLY A 169 7.43 -2.81 -22.46
CA GLY A 169 8.80 -2.58 -22.00
C GLY A 169 8.94 -2.63 -20.47
N LYS A 170 10.17 -2.71 -19.98
CA LYS A 170 10.45 -2.86 -18.53
C LYS A 170 9.96 -1.68 -17.68
N ASP A 171 9.95 -0.49 -18.27
CA ASP A 171 9.50 0.76 -17.62
C ASP A 171 8.07 1.14 -18.05
N GLY A 172 7.36 0.23 -18.73
CA GLY A 172 5.99 0.44 -19.16
C GLY A 172 4.98 0.29 -18.02
N VAL A 173 3.83 0.93 -18.17
CA VAL A 173 2.75 0.90 -17.19
C VAL A 173 1.91 -0.36 -17.39
N ILE A 174 1.70 -1.11 -16.31
CA ILE A 174 0.83 -2.30 -16.28
C ILE A 174 -0.27 -2.05 -15.26
N THR A 175 -1.52 -2.25 -15.66
CA THR A 175 -2.70 -2.19 -14.79
C THR A 175 -3.42 -3.52 -14.79
N VAL A 176 -4.18 -3.81 -13.73
CA VAL A 176 -4.98 -5.02 -13.57
C VAL A 176 -6.42 -4.64 -13.28
N GLU A 177 -7.34 -5.09 -14.12
CA GLU A 177 -8.77 -4.83 -13.99
C GLU A 177 -9.55 -6.13 -13.79
N GLU A 178 -10.66 -6.07 -13.06
CA GLU A 178 -11.54 -7.22 -12.89
C GLU A 178 -12.40 -7.44 -14.14
N ALA A 179 -12.21 -8.59 -14.79
CA ALA A 179 -13.05 -9.00 -15.90
C ALA A 179 -14.31 -9.74 -15.40
N LYS A 180 -15.45 -9.50 -16.08
CA LYS A 180 -16.69 -10.28 -15.85
C LYS A 180 -16.63 -11.71 -16.44
N SER A 181 -15.58 -12.01 -17.20
CA SER A 181 -15.39 -13.29 -17.87
C SER A 181 -14.43 -14.19 -17.08
N MET A 182 -14.52 -15.51 -17.28
CA MET A 182 -13.57 -16.47 -16.69
C MET A 182 -12.18 -16.40 -17.33
N ALA A 183 -12.04 -15.78 -18.51
CA ALA A 183 -10.77 -15.69 -19.21
C ALA A 183 -9.99 -14.46 -18.73
N THR A 184 -8.73 -14.67 -18.36
CA THR A 184 -7.75 -13.60 -18.17
C THR A 184 -7.20 -13.21 -19.54
N THR A 185 -7.28 -11.92 -19.87
CA THR A 185 -6.83 -11.38 -21.16
C THR A 185 -5.80 -10.29 -20.92
N LEU A 186 -4.96 -10.04 -21.93
CA LEU A 186 -3.92 -9.02 -21.91
C LEU A 186 -4.13 -8.12 -23.11
N ASP A 187 -4.59 -6.89 -22.85
CA ASP A 187 -4.79 -5.86 -23.86
C ASP A 187 -3.79 -4.73 -23.66
N VAL A 188 -3.24 -4.23 -24.77
CA VAL A 188 -2.37 -3.05 -24.78
C VAL A 188 -3.18 -1.89 -25.30
N VAL A 189 -3.32 -0.85 -24.49
CA VAL A 189 -4.06 0.37 -24.81
C VAL A 189 -3.13 1.58 -24.74
N GLU A 190 -3.45 2.62 -25.50
CA GLU A 190 -2.77 3.90 -25.37
C GLU A 190 -3.22 4.57 -24.06
N GLY A 191 -2.27 4.91 -23.21
CA GLY A 191 -2.53 5.51 -21.91
C GLY A 191 -1.28 6.20 -21.36
N MET A 192 -1.43 6.88 -20.23
CA MET A 192 -0.33 7.53 -19.54
C MET A 192 -0.48 7.45 -18.02
N GLN A 193 0.66 7.41 -17.33
CA GLN A 193 0.76 7.55 -15.87
C GLN A 193 1.65 8.74 -15.54
N PHE A 194 1.32 9.46 -14.49
CA PHE A 194 2.15 10.54 -13.96
C PHE A 194 2.10 10.58 -12.43
N ASP A 195 3.16 11.10 -11.82
CA ASP A 195 3.39 11.04 -10.36
C ASP A 195 2.59 12.10 -9.58
N ARG A 196 1.26 12.11 -9.73
CA ARG A 196 0.35 12.97 -8.97
C ARG A 196 -0.87 12.19 -8.52
N GLY A 197 -1.03 12.06 -7.20
CA GLY A 197 -2.22 11.49 -6.59
C GLY A 197 -3.37 12.48 -6.45
N TYR A 198 -4.49 11.99 -5.91
CA TYR A 198 -5.64 12.81 -5.54
C TYR A 198 -5.28 13.84 -4.46
N ILE A 199 -5.84 15.04 -4.57
CA ILE A 199 -5.56 16.15 -3.63
C ILE A 199 -6.17 15.88 -2.24
N SER A 200 -7.23 15.07 -2.17
CA SER A 200 -7.91 14.72 -0.92
C SER A 200 -8.17 13.22 -0.82
N PRO A 201 -7.87 12.57 0.33
CA PRO A 201 -8.21 11.15 0.57
C PRO A 201 -9.69 10.85 0.48
N TYR A 202 -10.55 11.87 0.63
CA TYR A 202 -11.99 11.69 0.52
C TYR A 202 -12.46 11.36 -0.91
N PHE A 203 -11.61 11.47 -1.93
CA PHE A 203 -11.94 11.06 -3.31
C PHE A 203 -11.84 9.55 -3.55
N VAL A 204 -11.27 8.79 -2.62
CA VAL A 204 -11.14 7.33 -2.70
C VAL A 204 -12.49 6.66 -2.97
N THR A 205 -12.53 5.76 -3.95
CA THR A 205 -13.70 4.92 -4.26
C THR A 205 -13.56 3.52 -3.69
N ASP A 206 -12.33 3.01 -3.64
CA ASP A 206 -11.97 1.74 -3.01
C ASP A 206 -11.18 2.02 -1.72
N ALA A 207 -11.86 1.91 -0.58
CA ALA A 207 -11.27 2.17 0.73
C ALA A 207 -10.25 1.11 1.17
N ASP A 208 -10.29 -0.09 0.58
CA ASP A 208 -9.39 -1.19 0.95
C ASP A 208 -8.02 -1.00 0.27
N ARG A 209 -8.04 -0.62 -1.02
CA ARG A 209 -6.84 -0.32 -1.80
C ARG A 209 -6.37 1.13 -1.69
N MET A 210 -7.21 2.02 -1.16
CA MET A 210 -6.99 3.47 -1.18
C MET A 210 -6.85 4.02 -2.61
N GLU A 211 -7.67 3.49 -3.53
CA GLU A 211 -7.66 3.83 -4.95
C GLU A 211 -8.91 4.64 -5.35
N CYS A 212 -8.78 5.40 -6.44
CA CYS A 212 -9.86 6.16 -7.04
C CYS A 212 -10.08 5.66 -8.46
N ASN A 213 -11.12 4.85 -8.65
CA ASN A 213 -11.48 4.22 -9.92
C ASN A 213 -12.67 4.96 -10.51
N MET A 214 -12.52 5.45 -11.74
CA MET A 214 -13.50 6.28 -12.42
C MET A 214 -13.75 5.73 -13.83
N ASP A 215 -14.92 5.13 -14.04
CA ASP A 215 -15.28 4.53 -15.33
C ASP A 215 -15.84 5.57 -16.31
N ASP A 216 -15.35 5.56 -17.56
CA ASP A 216 -15.81 6.45 -18.66
C ASP A 216 -15.92 7.94 -18.22
N ALA A 217 -14.88 8.39 -17.51
CA ALA A 217 -14.84 9.71 -16.91
C ALA A 217 -14.49 10.81 -17.92
N LEU A 218 -15.09 11.98 -17.74
CA LEU A 218 -14.72 13.19 -18.44
C LEU A 218 -13.45 13.79 -17.83
N LEU A 219 -12.55 14.30 -18.67
CA LEU A 219 -11.33 14.97 -18.22
C LEU A 219 -11.49 16.49 -18.37
N LEU A 220 -11.34 17.21 -17.26
CA LEU A 220 -11.26 18.67 -17.24
C LEU A 220 -9.80 19.08 -16.98
N ILE A 221 -9.16 19.66 -17.98
CA ILE A 221 -7.77 20.11 -17.91
C ILE A 221 -7.76 21.63 -17.79
N VAL A 222 -7.16 22.14 -16.70
CA VAL A 222 -7.12 23.58 -16.40
C VAL A 222 -5.70 23.99 -16.04
N GLU A 223 -5.10 24.89 -16.81
CA GLU A 223 -3.73 25.35 -16.58
C GLU A 223 -3.56 26.12 -15.24
N LYS A 224 -4.64 26.71 -14.73
CA LYS A 224 -4.64 27.59 -13.56
C LYS A 224 -5.07 26.89 -12.28
N LYS A 225 -4.73 27.51 -11.14
CA LYS A 225 -5.30 27.14 -9.83
C LYS A 225 -6.79 27.41 -9.78
N ILE A 226 -7.52 26.49 -9.15
CA ILE A 226 -8.95 26.59 -8.93
C ILE A 226 -9.19 26.78 -7.44
N SER A 227 -9.49 28.01 -7.04
CA SER A 227 -9.80 28.35 -5.65
C SER A 227 -11.29 28.66 -5.44
N ASN A 228 -12.00 29.06 -6.51
CA ASN A 228 -13.40 29.48 -6.46
C ASN A 228 -14.32 28.48 -7.17
N MET A 229 -15.45 28.15 -6.54
CA MET A 229 -16.43 27.23 -7.11
C MET A 229 -17.17 27.83 -8.32
N LYS A 230 -17.32 29.16 -8.38
CA LYS A 230 -18.06 29.84 -9.46
C LYS A 230 -17.51 29.52 -10.85
N ASP A 231 -16.19 29.35 -10.95
CA ASP A 231 -15.52 29.05 -12.22
C ASP A 231 -15.81 27.63 -12.71
N LEU A 232 -16.12 26.71 -11.79
CA LEU A 232 -16.43 25.31 -12.09
C LEU A 232 -17.93 25.06 -12.32
N LEU A 233 -18.83 25.89 -11.79
CA LEU A 233 -20.27 25.65 -11.84
C LEU A 233 -20.81 25.32 -13.25
N PRO A 234 -20.49 26.07 -14.32
CA PRO A 234 -21.03 25.79 -15.65
C PRO A 234 -20.62 24.40 -16.16
N VAL A 235 -19.41 23.96 -15.83
CA VAL A 235 -18.88 22.66 -16.25
C VAL A 235 -19.50 21.54 -15.41
N LEU A 236 -19.58 21.74 -14.09
CA LEU A 236 -20.17 20.76 -13.16
C LEU A 236 -21.65 20.51 -13.48
N GLU A 237 -22.40 21.53 -13.88
CA GLU A 237 -23.80 21.36 -14.32
C GLU A 237 -23.93 20.48 -15.57
N GLN A 238 -23.01 20.61 -16.52
CA GLN A 238 -22.99 19.77 -17.73
C GLN A 238 -22.61 18.33 -17.41
N VAL A 239 -21.60 18.15 -16.55
CA VAL A 239 -21.16 16.83 -16.09
C VAL A 239 -22.28 16.13 -15.32
N ALA A 240 -22.94 16.84 -14.39
CA ALA A 240 -24.06 16.30 -13.63
C ALA A 240 -25.23 15.87 -14.54
N LYS A 241 -25.51 16.62 -15.62
CA LYS A 241 -26.51 16.23 -16.64
C LYS A 241 -26.12 14.99 -17.43
N SER A 242 -24.82 14.81 -17.70
CA SER A 242 -24.31 13.64 -18.42
C SER A 242 -24.31 12.37 -17.56
N GLY A 243 -24.33 12.52 -16.23
CA GLY A 243 -24.23 11.41 -15.28
C GLY A 243 -22.87 10.71 -15.26
N LYS A 244 -21.89 11.21 -16.01
CA LYS A 244 -20.53 10.66 -16.07
C LYS A 244 -19.65 11.20 -14.95
N PRO A 245 -18.65 10.42 -14.48
CA PRO A 245 -17.65 10.92 -13.54
C PRO A 245 -16.75 12.00 -14.15
N LEU A 246 -16.09 12.78 -13.30
CA LEU A 246 -15.18 13.86 -13.71
C LEU A 246 -13.82 13.75 -13.03
N VAL A 247 -12.76 13.82 -13.82
CA VAL A 247 -11.37 13.97 -13.35
C VAL A 247 -10.92 15.39 -13.67
N ILE A 248 -10.56 16.15 -12.63
CA ILE A 248 -10.03 17.51 -12.77
C ILE A 248 -8.51 17.45 -12.65
N ILE A 249 -7.81 17.86 -13.71
CA ILE A 249 -6.36 18.02 -13.74
C ILE A 249 -6.06 19.51 -13.79
N SER A 250 -5.53 20.06 -12.70
CA SER A 250 -5.20 21.49 -12.63
C SER A 250 -3.89 21.78 -11.92
N GLU A 251 -3.37 23.01 -11.99
CA GLU A 251 -2.19 23.38 -11.19
C GLU A 251 -2.40 23.07 -9.69
N ASP A 252 -3.55 23.46 -9.16
CA ASP A 252 -3.99 23.12 -7.82
C ASP A 252 -5.52 23.28 -7.70
N VAL A 253 -6.10 22.60 -6.72
CA VAL A 253 -7.50 22.80 -6.30
C VAL A 253 -7.51 23.01 -4.80
N GLU A 254 -7.89 24.20 -4.37
CA GLU A 254 -7.75 24.63 -2.98
C GLU A 254 -8.98 25.40 -2.47
N GLY A 255 -9.00 25.67 -1.16
CA GLY A 255 -9.99 26.51 -0.52
C GLY A 255 -11.43 26.01 -0.67
N GLU A 256 -12.32 26.92 -1.04
CA GLU A 256 -13.77 26.67 -1.15
C GLU A 256 -14.09 25.62 -2.24
N ALA A 257 -13.35 25.66 -3.35
CA ALA A 257 -13.54 24.73 -4.46
C ALA A 257 -13.32 23.27 -4.01
N LEU A 258 -12.19 22.99 -3.34
CA LEU A 258 -11.88 21.65 -2.85
C LEU A 258 -12.91 21.16 -1.83
N ALA A 259 -13.25 22.00 -0.84
CA ALA A 259 -14.20 21.63 0.20
C ALA A 259 -15.57 21.25 -0.39
N THR A 260 -16.03 22.01 -1.37
CA THR A 260 -17.32 21.79 -2.03
C THR A 260 -17.30 20.52 -2.88
N LEU A 261 -16.21 20.24 -3.62
CA LEU A 261 -16.07 19.00 -4.39
C LEU A 261 -16.10 17.76 -3.48
N VAL A 262 -15.37 17.81 -2.36
CA VAL A 262 -15.35 16.73 -1.36
C VAL A 262 -16.74 16.47 -0.79
N VAL A 263 -17.45 17.52 -0.37
CA VAL A 263 -18.80 17.38 0.21
C VAL A 263 -19.79 16.80 -0.81
N ASN A 264 -19.74 17.25 -2.07
CA ASN A 264 -20.64 16.73 -3.11
C ASN A 264 -20.33 15.27 -3.46
N LYS A 265 -19.06 14.87 -3.49
CA LYS A 265 -18.65 13.48 -3.66
C LYS A 265 -19.15 12.60 -2.52
N LEU A 266 -18.94 13.03 -1.27
CA LEU A 266 -19.39 12.27 -0.10
C LEU A 266 -20.92 12.11 -0.03
N ARG A 267 -21.67 13.07 -0.58
CA ARG A 267 -23.13 12.99 -0.71
C ARG A 267 -23.61 12.16 -1.92
N GLY A 268 -22.69 11.69 -2.76
CA GLY A 268 -23.02 10.95 -3.99
C GLY A 268 -23.65 11.81 -5.09
N ALA A 269 -23.67 13.14 -4.94
CA ALA A 269 -24.26 14.06 -5.91
C ALA A 269 -23.39 14.19 -7.18
N LEU A 270 -22.08 14.01 -7.04
CA LEU A 270 -21.12 14.13 -8.13
C LEU A 270 -19.99 13.12 -7.92
N GLN A 271 -19.69 12.30 -8.93
CA GLN A 271 -18.49 11.48 -8.94
C GLN A 271 -17.34 12.32 -9.50
N VAL A 272 -16.46 12.82 -8.62
CA VAL A 272 -15.37 13.71 -9.00
C VAL A 272 -14.09 13.39 -8.24
N VAL A 273 -12.96 13.54 -8.93
CA VAL A 273 -11.62 13.51 -8.35
C VAL A 273 -10.81 14.67 -8.89
N ALA A 274 -9.98 15.28 -8.03
CA ALA A 274 -9.05 16.32 -8.42
C ALA A 274 -7.61 15.86 -8.19
N VAL A 275 -6.79 16.01 -9.23
CA VAL A 275 -5.35 15.71 -9.23
C VAL A 275 -4.58 16.94 -9.70
N LYS A 276 -3.34 17.08 -9.23
CA LYS A 276 -2.46 18.15 -9.71
C LYS A 276 -1.92 17.80 -11.10
N ALA A 277 -1.70 18.81 -11.93
CA ALA A 277 -1.03 18.66 -13.20
C ALA A 277 0.41 18.13 -12.99
N PRO A 278 0.90 17.25 -13.88
CA PRO A 278 2.29 16.85 -13.87
C PRO A 278 3.20 18.03 -14.31
N GLY A 279 4.47 18.00 -13.89
CA GLY A 279 5.43 19.03 -14.28
C GLY A 279 5.32 20.37 -13.53
N PHE A 280 6.21 21.30 -13.89
CA PHE A 280 6.33 22.65 -13.30
C PHE A 280 6.80 23.64 -14.37
N GLY A 281 6.34 24.89 -14.29
CA GLY A 281 6.73 25.97 -15.22
C GLY A 281 6.28 25.66 -16.66
N GLU A 282 7.15 25.93 -17.64
CA GLU A 282 6.90 25.67 -19.07
C GLU A 282 6.77 24.17 -19.43
N ARG A 283 7.11 23.26 -18.52
CA ARG A 283 6.98 21.80 -18.72
C ARG A 283 5.65 21.23 -18.21
N ARG A 284 4.75 22.07 -17.70
CA ARG A 284 3.39 21.72 -17.26
C ARG A 284 2.43 21.93 -18.41
#